data_AF-A0A971JRU2-F1
#
_entry.id   AF-A0A971JRU2-F1
#
_cell.length_a   1.000
_cell.length_b   1.000
_cell.length_c   1.000
_cell.angle_alpha   90.00
_cell.angle_beta   90.00
_cell.angle_gamma   90.00
#
_symmetry.space_group_name_H-M   'P 1'
#
loop_
_entity.id
_entity.type
_entity.pdbx_description
1 polymer ?
#
loop_
_entity_poly.entity_id
_entity_poly.type
_entity_poly.pdbx_seq_one_letter_code
_entity_poly.pdbx_strand_id
1 'polypeptide(L)' 'MEFGLLLTFDQETEQKLNDLIQHLVRGGANETLLLAGLRPHLTLAEFDTHDIEAVDSAITQLTAEKLIPISIKL' A
#
# COMPACT_ATOMS: atom_id res chain seq x y z
N MET A 1 -3.81 -14.81 10.62
CA MET A 1 -3.35 -14.29 9.33
C MET A 1 -4.13 -13.03 9.13
N GLU A 2 -3.48 -11.88 9.24
CA GLU A 2 -4.12 -10.56 9.17
C GLU A 2 -4.22 -10.14 7.71
N PHE A 3 -5.37 -9.61 7.29
CA PHE A 3 -5.53 -9.05 5.95
C PHE A 3 -5.38 -7.53 6.01
N GLY A 4 -4.74 -6.94 5.00
CA GLY A 4 -4.62 -5.48 4.87
C GLY A 4 -5.27 -4.98 3.59
N LEU A 5 -6.05 -3.90 3.68
CA LEU A 5 -6.52 -3.16 2.51
C LEU A 5 -5.52 -2.05 2.20
N LEU A 6 -4.91 -2.15 1.03
CA LEU A 6 -3.85 -1.25 0.60
C LEU A 6 -4.32 -0.38 -0.57
N LEU A 7 -4.02 0.91 -0.51
CA LEU A 7 -4.15 1.83 -1.62
C LEU A 7 -2.81 1.91 -2.35
N THR A 8 -2.85 1.65 -3.65
CA THR A 8 -1.68 1.75 -4.53
C THR A 8 -1.60 3.14 -5.15
N PHE A 9 -0.38 3.57 -5.45
CA PHE A 9 -0.15 4.80 -6.20
C PHE A 9 -0.30 4.56 -7.71
N ASP A 10 -0.49 5.63 -8.46
CA ASP A 10 -0.30 5.58 -9.91
C ASP A 10 1.18 5.31 -10.25
N GLN A 11 1.44 4.92 -11.49
CA GLN A 11 2.78 4.52 -11.92
C GLN A 11 3.83 5.63 -11.79
N GLU A 12 3.47 6.89 -12.04
CA GLU A 12 4.41 8.01 -11.96
C GLU A 12 4.82 8.28 -10.51
N THR A 13 3.82 8.31 -9.62
CA THR A 13 4.02 8.50 -8.18
C THR A 13 4.76 7.33 -7.55
N GLU A 14 4.42 6.09 -7.94
CA GLU A 14 5.13 4.89 -7.50
C GLU A 14 6.62 4.95 -7.87
N GLN A 15 6.95 5.38 -9.10
CA GLN A 15 8.34 5.54 -9.52
C GLN A 15 9.10 6.57 -8.67
N LYS A 16 8.50 7.74 -8.40
CA LYS A 16 9.12 8.78 -7.58
C LYS A 16 9.37 8.30 -6.14
N LEU A 17 8.43 7.58 -5.56
CA LEU A 17 8.57 7.01 -4.22
C LEU A 17 9.65 5.94 -4.18
N ASN A 18 9.71 5.07 -5.20
CA ASN A 18 10.78 4.08 -5.31
C ASN A 18 12.16 4.75 -5.40
N ASP A 19 12.31 5.82 -6.19
CA ASP A 19 13.57 6.57 -6.28
C ASP A 19 13.96 7.18 -4.93
N LEU A 20 12.98 7.73 -4.18
CA LEU A 20 13.21 8.26 -2.83
C LEU A 20 13.66 7.16 -1.87
N ILE A 21 13.01 6.01 -1.86
CA ILE A 21 13.37 4.86 -1.02
C ILE A 21 14.80 4.39 -1.35
N GLN A 22 15.14 4.29 -2.63
CA GLN A 22 16.49 3.93 -3.07
C GLN A 22 17.54 4.93 -2.57
N HIS A 23 17.24 6.23 -2.62
CA HIS A 23 18.13 7.25 -2.08
C HIS A 23 18.29 7.15 -0.56
N LEU A 24 17.20 6.93 0.18
CA LEU A 24 17.24 6.74 1.63
C LEU A 24 18.11 5.53 2.01
N VAL A 25 17.95 4.42 1.29
CA VAL A 25 18.70 3.20 1.58
C VAL A 25 20.19 3.35 1.29
N ARG A 26 20.54 3.97 0.16
CA ARG A 26 21.94 4.33 -0.15
C ARG A 26 22.54 5.31 0.84
N GLY A 27 21.72 6.14 1.48
CA GLY A 27 22.10 7.07 2.54
C GLY A 27 22.35 6.44 3.92
N GLY A 28 22.23 5.11 4.04
CA GLY A 28 22.47 4.38 5.29
C GLY A 28 21.21 3.87 5.98
N ALA A 29 20.02 4.07 5.40
CA ALA A 29 18.79 3.47 5.90
C ALA A 29 18.67 2.00 5.44
N ASN A 30 19.30 1.09 6.18
CA ASN A 30 19.08 -0.36 6.21
C ASN A 30 18.65 -1.05 4.88
N GLU A 31 19.59 -1.74 4.22
CA GLU A 31 19.40 -2.50 2.96
C GLU A 31 18.23 -3.51 3.01
N THR A 32 17.80 -3.92 4.21
CA THR A 32 16.65 -4.81 4.41
C THR A 32 15.36 -4.27 3.80
N LEU A 33 15.16 -2.94 3.76
CA LEU A 33 13.95 -2.33 3.17
C LEU A 33 13.84 -2.56 1.67
N LEU A 34 14.96 -2.60 0.94
CA LEU A 34 14.96 -2.90 -0.50
C LEU A 34 14.78 -4.40 -0.77
N LEU A 35 15.37 -5.24 0.08
CA LEU A 35 15.33 -6.70 -0.07
C LEU A 35 13.95 -7.28 0.23
N ALA A 36 13.14 -6.60 1.05
CA ALA A 36 11.78 -7.01 1.36
C ALA A 36 10.81 -6.84 0.17
N GLY A 37 11.22 -6.22 -0.94
CA GLY A 37 10.39 -6.04 -2.13
C GLY A 37 9.11 -5.23 -1.87
N LEU A 38 9.13 -4.39 -0.83
CA LEU A 38 7.98 -3.62 -0.39
C LEU A 38 7.65 -2.57 -1.45
N ARG A 39 6.46 -2.71 -2.06
CA ARG A 39 5.92 -1.67 -2.94
C ARG A 39 5.36 -0.53 -2.09
N PRO A 40 5.56 0.74 -2.49
CA PRO A 40 4.91 1.87 -1.85
C PRO A 40 3.38 1.70 -1.87
N HIS A 41 2.76 1.83 -0.71
CA HIS A 41 1.31 1.78 -0.55
C HIS A 41 0.89 2.57 0.68
N LEU A 42 -0.41 2.85 0.78
CA LEU A 42 -1.03 3.36 2.00
C LEU A 42 -1.97 2.30 2.54
N THR A 43 -1.75 1.87 3.78
CA THR A 43 -2.67 0.98 4.48
C THR A 43 -3.92 1.76 4.87
N LEU A 44 -5.08 1.35 4.36
CA LEU A 44 -6.37 1.96 4.67
C LEU A 44 -7.04 1.29 5.87
N ALA A 45 -6.94 -0.03 5.95
CA ALA A 45 -7.52 -0.84 7.03
C ALA A 45 -6.75 -2.15 7.21
N GLU A 46 -6.81 -2.68 8.42
CA GLU A 46 -6.31 -4.01 8.78
C GLU A 46 -7.48 -4.82 9.35
N PHE A 47 -7.54 -6.09 9.00
CA PHE A 47 -8.59 -7.01 9.42
C PHE A 47 -7.97 -8.12 10.26
N ASP A 48 -8.37 -8.18 11.52
CA ASP A 48 -8.03 -9.27 12.43
C ASP A 48 -9.03 -10.42 12.26
N THR A 49 -8.95 -11.09 11.12
CA THR A 49 -9.78 -12.26 10.81
C THR A 49 -9.06 -13.19 9.85
N HIS A 50 -9.41 -14.48 9.90
CA HIS A 50 -8.93 -15.48 8.95
C HIS A 50 -9.93 -15.75 7.82
N ASP A 51 -11.10 -15.10 7.86
CA ASP A 51 -12.16 -15.28 6.88
C ASP A 51 -11.97 -14.33 5.70
N ILE A 52 -11.41 -14.87 4.60
CA ILE A 52 -11.15 -14.12 3.38
C ILE A 52 -12.44 -13.70 2.66
N GLU A 53 -13.51 -14.47 2.77
CA GLU A 53 -14.79 -14.16 2.10
C GLU A 53 -15.45 -12.95 2.77
N ALA A 54 -15.38 -12.86 4.10
CA ALA A 54 -15.84 -11.69 4.84
C ALA A 54 -15.04 -10.43 4.47
N VAL A 55 -13.72 -10.56 4.30
CA VAL A 55 -12.85 -9.43 3.89
C VAL A 55 -13.16 -8.99 2.47
N ASP A 56 -13.28 -9.91 1.52
CA ASP A 56 -13.58 -9.60 0.11
C ASP A 56 -14.95 -8.92 -0.05
N SER A 57 -15.95 -9.38 0.70
CA SER A 57 -17.27 -8.76 0.74
C SER A 57 -17.21 -7.32 1.26
N ALA A 58 -16.46 -7.08 2.35
CA ALA A 58 -16.28 -5.75 2.92
C ALA A 58 -15.55 -4.80 1.96
N ILE A 59 -14.51 -5.28 1.27
CA ILE A 59 -13.77 -4.49 0.27
C ILE A 59 -14.67 -4.16 -0.92
N THR A 60 -15.44 -5.12 -1.42
CA THR A 60 -16.37 -4.92 -2.54
C THR A 60 -17.42 -3.86 -2.20
N GLN A 61 -17.98 -3.88 -1.00
CA GLN A 61 -18.92 -2.84 -0.55
C GLN A 61 -18.25 -1.46 -0.43
N LEU A 62 -17.05 -1.38 0.15
CA LEU A 62 -16.31 -0.12 0.30
C LEU A 62 -15.92 0.51 -1.04
N THR A 63 -15.50 -0.31 -2.00
CA THR A 63 -15.08 0.12 -3.34
C THR A 63 -16.26 0.55 -4.21
N ALA A 64 -17.39 -0.16 -4.12
CA ALA A 64 -18.60 0.17 -4.89
C ALA A 64 -19.21 1.53 -4.52
N GLU A 65 -19.04 1.98 -3.27
CA GLU A 65 -19.71 3.20 -2.80
C GLU A 65 -18.83 4.46 -2.82
N LYS A 66 -17.50 4.37 -2.61
CA LYS A 66 -16.72 5.56 -2.19
C LYS A 66 -15.28 5.72 -2.68
N LEU A 67 -14.68 4.73 -3.35
CA LEU A 67 -13.27 4.82 -3.75
C LEU A 67 -13.11 5.37 -5.17
N ILE A 68 -13.22 6.70 -5.29
CA ILE A 68 -12.65 7.45 -6.41
C ILE A 68 -11.14 7.60 -6.19
N PRO A 69 -10.32 7.76 -7.26
CA PRO A 69 -8.91 8.11 -7.10
C PRO A 69 -8.77 9.35 -6.20
N ILE A 70 -8.05 9.20 -5.09
CA ILE A 70 -7.83 10.28 -4.13
C ILE A 70 -6.52 10.96 -4.49
N SER A 71 -6.58 12.24 -4.87
CA SER A 71 -5.37 13.03 -5.06
C SER A 71 -4.73 13.35 -3.70
N ILE A 72 -3.54 12.79 -3.46
CA ILE A 72 -2.71 13.13 -2.31
C ILE A 72 -1.60 14.05 -2.82
N LYS A 73 -1.46 15.24 -2.21
CA LYS A 73 -0.29 16.10 -2.46
C LYS A 73 0.86 15.57 -1.60
N LEU A 74 1.79 14.89 -2.25
CA LEU A 74 3.09 14.53 -1.67
C LEU A 74 4.05 15.71 -1.73
#